data_AF-A0A2E6QUD5-F1
#
_entry.id   AF-A0A2E6QUD5-F1
#
_cell.length_a   1.000
_cell.length_b   1.000
_cell.length_c   1.000
_cell.angle_alpha   90.00
_cell.angle_beta   90.00
_cell.angle_gamma   90.00
#
_symmetry.space_group_name_H-M   'P 1'
#
loop_
_entity.id
_entity.type
_entity.pdbx_description
1 polymer ?
#
loop_
_entity_poly.entity_id
_entity_poly.type
_entity_poly.pdbx_seq_one_letter_code
_entity_poly.pdbx_strand_id
1 'polypeptide(L)'
;MRIIIILFFSPFLLVSQEFYPGSLADLNAPICYNTSTILTFENLPTAGTEGDYSYQWQKSWNGSPWFNITNANSISYETNNLTTDTDFRVLVTQDNINLPTNSISVYVLPPLDAGFLLAMDSICIGSNTPIEFELEPSGAELSWGGFANFSYAWQQGNIIDIIGPDDPVDWLYVGGDTNTHIPILDEGGYYFRCFITSSHGCGTVVTDPIFITFVNCENSQINEVAINDEIIKTFNILGQTDRQKAMVVNLYKSGRVEKKYIIQ
;
A
#
# COMPACT_ATOMS: atom_id res chain seq x y z
N MET A 1 -6.21 89.83 -17.78
CA MET A 1 -5.70 88.56 -18.32
C MET A 1 -4.64 88.08 -17.33
N ARG A 2 -5.04 87.21 -16.36
CA ARG A 2 -4.60 85.80 -16.29
C ARG A 2 -3.09 85.70 -16.57
N ILE A 3 -2.25 85.35 -15.61
CA ILE A 3 -2.09 83.97 -15.14
C ILE A 3 -1.36 84.04 -13.79
N ILE A 4 -2.01 83.59 -12.71
CA ILE A 4 -1.31 83.15 -11.49
C ILE A 4 -1.08 81.66 -11.71
N ILE A 5 0.16 81.26 -12.00
CA ILE A 5 0.56 79.84 -11.96
C ILE A 5 0.61 79.49 -10.48
N ILE A 6 -0.50 78.97 -9.97
CA ILE A 6 -0.49 78.17 -8.76
C ILE A 6 0.23 76.88 -9.18
N LEU A 7 1.51 76.78 -8.84
CA LEU A 7 2.22 75.50 -8.86
C LEU A 7 1.48 74.60 -7.87
N PHE A 8 0.63 73.72 -8.38
CA PHE A 8 0.20 72.53 -7.67
C PHE A 8 1.47 71.70 -7.43
N PHE A 9 2.15 71.94 -6.31
CA PHE A 9 2.87 70.86 -5.66
C PHE A 9 1.80 69.89 -5.18
N SER A 10 1.43 68.98 -6.08
CA SER A 10 0.76 67.74 -5.67
C SER A 10 1.65 67.15 -4.59
N PRO A 11 1.17 66.97 -3.34
CA PRO A 11 1.94 66.20 -2.39
C PRO A 11 2.01 64.81 -3.02
N PHE A 12 3.20 64.43 -3.47
CA PHE A 12 3.51 63.02 -3.70
C PHE A 12 3.25 62.37 -2.34
N LEU A 13 2.04 61.83 -2.18
CA LEU A 13 1.69 60.93 -1.11
C LEU A 13 2.53 59.69 -1.40
N LEU A 14 3.76 59.67 -0.86
CA LEU A 14 4.55 58.46 -0.81
C LEU A 14 3.78 57.53 0.12
N VAL A 15 2.86 56.74 -0.43
CA VAL A 15 2.40 55.55 0.25
C VAL A 15 3.63 54.66 0.29
N SER A 16 4.37 54.69 1.39
CA SER A 16 5.41 53.69 1.62
C SER A 16 4.72 52.34 1.58
N GLN A 17 4.99 51.54 0.55
CA GLN A 17 4.47 50.18 0.49
C GLN A 17 4.93 49.47 1.77
N GLU A 18 3.95 49.01 2.55
CA GLU A 18 4.19 48.25 3.77
C GLU A 18 4.96 46.97 3.41
N PHE A 19 5.90 46.55 4.27
CA PHE A 19 6.66 45.33 4.04
C PHE A 19 5.73 44.12 4.03
N TYR A 20 5.64 43.47 2.88
CA TYR A 20 4.88 42.25 2.66
C TYR A 20 5.85 41.08 2.50
N PRO A 21 5.80 40.06 3.37
CA PRO A 21 6.76 38.94 3.35
C PRO A 21 6.54 37.96 2.19
N GLY A 22 5.53 38.16 1.35
CA GLY A 22 5.16 37.22 0.29
C GLY A 22 4.16 36.15 0.76
N SER A 23 3.78 35.28 -0.16
CA SER A 23 2.94 34.11 0.11
C SER A 23 3.55 32.83 -0.47
N LEU A 24 3.38 31.73 0.25
CA LEU A 24 3.73 30.39 -0.19
C LEU A 24 2.58 29.75 -0.96
N ALA A 25 2.92 28.98 -1.99
CA ALA A 25 1.96 28.19 -2.75
C ALA A 25 1.52 26.96 -1.95
N ASP A 26 0.21 26.69 -1.96
CA ASP A 26 -0.35 25.47 -1.37
C ASP A 26 0.01 24.22 -2.18
N LEU A 27 0.07 23.07 -1.51
CA LEU A 27 0.15 21.78 -2.19
C LEU A 27 -1.23 21.35 -2.66
N ASN A 28 -1.30 20.89 -3.91
CA ASN A 28 -2.55 20.41 -4.50
C ASN A 28 -2.98 19.02 -4.00
N ALA A 29 -2.08 18.28 -3.36
CA ALA A 29 -2.30 16.92 -2.88
C ALA A 29 -1.36 16.59 -1.71
N PRO A 30 -1.73 15.64 -0.84
CA PRO A 30 -0.83 15.09 0.16
C PRO A 30 0.33 14.34 -0.52
N ILE A 31 1.43 14.16 0.22
CA ILE A 31 2.57 13.36 -0.22
C ILE A 31 2.52 11.96 0.40
N CYS A 32 3.25 11.01 -0.19
CA CYS A 32 3.32 9.66 0.33
C CYS A 32 4.24 9.58 1.56
N TYR A 33 4.04 8.54 2.35
CA TYR A 33 4.90 8.28 3.50
C TYR A 33 6.37 8.22 3.10
N ASN A 34 7.22 8.89 3.88
CA ASN A 34 8.67 8.91 3.70
C ASN A 34 9.14 9.44 2.33
N THR A 35 8.43 10.43 1.77
CA THR A 35 8.86 11.17 0.57
C THR A 35 9.11 12.65 0.87
N SER A 36 9.88 13.32 0.01
CA SER A 36 10.09 14.78 0.04
C SER A 36 9.14 15.52 -0.90
N THR A 37 9.09 16.84 -0.76
CA THR A 37 8.43 17.75 -1.70
C THR A 37 9.14 19.10 -1.74
N ILE A 38 8.92 19.86 -2.82
CA ILE A 38 9.49 21.19 -2.99
C ILE A 38 8.42 22.24 -2.67
N LEU A 39 8.77 23.16 -1.76
CA LEU A 39 7.95 24.28 -1.34
C LEU A 39 8.48 25.56 -1.98
N THR A 40 7.59 26.42 -2.47
CA THR A 40 7.95 27.65 -3.19
C THR A 40 7.03 28.82 -2.83
N PHE A 41 7.54 30.04 -3.00
CA PHE A 41 6.69 31.24 -3.00
C PHE A 41 5.76 31.24 -4.20
N GLU A 42 4.48 31.57 -3.98
CA GLU A 42 3.55 31.99 -5.01
C GLU A 42 3.76 33.47 -5.34
N ASN A 43 3.87 34.31 -4.31
CA ASN A 43 4.18 35.74 -4.43
C ASN A 43 5.44 36.05 -3.62
N LEU A 44 6.46 36.62 -4.26
CA LEU A 44 7.69 37.01 -3.59
C LEU A 44 7.49 38.21 -2.65
N PRO A 45 8.39 38.42 -1.67
CA PRO A 45 8.33 39.58 -0.77
C PRO A 45 8.41 40.91 -1.52
N THR A 46 7.75 41.94 -0.99
CA THR A 46 7.79 43.31 -1.52
C THR A 46 7.80 44.34 -0.39
N ALA A 47 8.40 45.51 -0.62
CA ALA A 47 8.41 46.62 0.32
C ALA A 47 8.59 47.95 -0.39
N GLY A 48 8.33 49.04 0.33
CA GLY A 48 8.46 50.42 -0.18
C GLY A 48 9.90 50.94 -0.27
N THR A 49 10.88 50.17 0.19
CA THR A 49 12.31 50.47 0.09
C THR A 49 13.01 49.40 -0.75
N GLU A 50 13.98 49.83 -1.57
CA GLU A 50 14.91 48.90 -2.22
C GLU A 50 15.78 48.24 -1.13
N GLY A 51 15.92 46.92 -1.18
CA GLY A 51 16.74 46.18 -0.23
C GLY A 51 16.73 44.68 -0.52
N ASP A 52 17.77 43.99 -0.04
CA ASP A 52 17.87 42.54 -0.13
C ASP A 52 17.00 41.88 0.95
N TYR A 53 16.29 40.82 0.58
CA TYR A 53 15.53 39.99 1.50
C TYR A 53 16.40 38.80 1.95
N SER A 54 16.31 38.44 3.22
CA SER A 54 16.81 37.15 3.69
C SER A 54 15.67 36.25 4.15
N TYR A 55 15.84 34.95 3.90
CA TYR A 55 14.84 33.92 4.12
C TYR A 55 15.34 32.95 5.16
N GLN A 56 14.45 32.51 6.04
CA GLN A 56 14.70 31.42 6.96
C GLN A 56 13.45 30.54 7.00
N TRP A 57 13.53 29.36 6.38
CA TRP A 57 12.45 28.38 6.46
C TRP A 57 12.31 27.87 7.90
N GLN A 58 11.07 27.72 8.32
CA GLN A 58 10.68 27.20 9.63
C GLN A 58 9.68 26.07 9.46
N LYS A 59 9.68 25.14 10.42
CA LYS A 59 8.69 24.07 10.51
C LYS A 59 7.98 24.06 11.87
N SER A 60 6.78 23.51 11.90
CA SER A 60 6.01 23.18 13.09
C SER A 60 5.27 21.87 12.89
N TRP A 61 4.99 21.14 13.97
CA TRP A 61 4.21 19.90 13.94
C TRP A 61 2.73 20.11 14.29
N ASN A 62 2.38 21.31 14.74
CA ASN A 62 1.09 21.61 15.34
C ASN A 62 0.74 23.11 15.22
N GLY A 63 1.22 23.78 14.17
CA GLY A 63 1.07 25.23 13.96
C GLY A 63 1.85 26.14 14.91
N SER A 64 2.36 25.66 16.06
CA SER A 64 3.23 26.41 17.00
C SER A 64 3.77 25.50 18.12
N PRO A 65 5.05 25.59 18.55
CA PRO A 65 6.05 26.59 18.17
C PRO A 65 6.72 26.31 16.81
N TRP A 66 7.44 27.31 16.29
CA TRP A 66 8.16 27.24 15.02
C TRP A 66 9.66 27.09 15.21
N PHE A 67 10.28 26.21 14.44
CA PHE A 67 11.72 25.90 14.53
C PHE A 67 12.42 26.20 13.20
N ASN A 68 13.58 26.86 13.27
CA ASN A 68 14.40 27.13 12.09
C ASN A 68 14.95 25.84 11.49
N ILE A 69 14.88 25.73 10.17
CA ILE A 69 15.51 24.66 9.41
C ILE A 69 16.92 25.12 9.03
N THR A 70 17.93 24.33 9.39
CA THR A 70 19.33 24.70 9.18
C THR A 70 19.64 24.83 7.68
N ASN A 71 20.32 25.92 7.29
CA ASN A 71 20.74 26.22 5.91
C ASN A 71 19.60 26.36 4.88
N ALA A 72 18.34 26.49 5.31
CA ALA A 72 17.20 26.67 4.43
C ALA A 72 16.90 28.16 4.24
N ASN A 73 17.68 28.81 3.36
CA ASN A 73 17.69 30.27 3.17
C ASN A 73 17.36 30.71 1.72
N SER A 74 16.83 29.80 0.91
CA SER A 74 16.48 30.06 -0.49
C SER A 74 14.99 30.35 -0.66
N ILE A 75 14.61 30.90 -1.81
CA ILE A 75 13.20 31.13 -2.21
C ILE A 75 12.42 29.83 -2.43
N SER A 76 13.10 28.70 -2.51
CA SER A 76 12.51 27.37 -2.50
C SER A 76 13.16 26.52 -1.41
N TYR A 77 12.45 25.51 -0.97
CA TYR A 77 12.96 24.54 -0.02
C TYR A 77 12.44 23.14 -0.36
N GLU A 78 13.36 22.20 -0.56
CA GLU A 78 13.01 20.79 -0.62
C GLU A 78 12.99 20.23 0.81
N THR A 79 11.87 19.65 1.20
CA THR A 79 11.76 19.01 2.51
C THR A 79 12.66 17.78 2.58
N ASN A 80 13.09 17.40 3.79
CA ASN A 80 13.49 16.00 4.00
C ASN A 80 12.28 15.08 3.80
N ASN A 81 12.53 13.78 3.75
CA ASN A 81 11.44 12.80 3.75
C ASN A 81 10.61 12.95 5.02
N LEU A 82 9.29 13.12 4.85
CA LEU A 82 8.36 13.32 5.94
C LEU A 82 7.58 12.03 6.23
N THR A 83 7.37 11.76 7.51
CA THR A 83 6.59 10.60 8.00
C THR A 83 5.34 11.03 8.78
N THR A 84 5.19 12.33 9.00
CA THR A 84 4.08 12.94 9.74
C THR A 84 3.78 14.31 9.14
N ASP A 85 2.53 14.74 9.22
CA ASP A 85 2.12 16.08 8.83
C ASP A 85 3.03 17.14 9.44
N THR A 86 3.39 18.14 8.65
CA THR A 86 4.30 19.21 9.06
C THR A 86 3.89 20.51 8.41
N ASP A 87 3.76 21.56 9.21
CA ASP A 87 3.53 22.92 8.75
C ASP A 87 4.86 23.60 8.45
N PHE A 88 4.90 24.37 7.36
CA PHE A 88 6.05 25.16 6.95
C PHE A 88 5.67 26.62 6.77
N ARG A 89 6.60 27.51 7.08
CA ARG A 89 6.53 28.94 6.74
C ARG A 89 7.93 29.49 6.53
N VAL A 90 8.02 30.69 5.98
CA VAL A 90 9.29 31.41 5.89
C VAL A 90 9.24 32.63 6.79
N LEU A 91 10.28 32.83 7.60
CA LEU A 91 10.53 34.11 8.25
C LEU A 91 11.36 34.97 7.28
N VAL A 92 10.75 36.03 6.76
CA VAL A 92 11.41 36.94 5.81
C VAL A 92 11.89 38.17 6.57
N THR A 93 13.14 38.53 6.34
CA THR A 93 13.79 39.67 6.99
C THR A 93 14.18 40.72 5.97
N GLN A 94 13.79 41.97 6.23
CA GLN A 94 14.25 43.16 5.53
C GLN A 94 14.49 44.28 6.55
N ASP A 95 15.63 44.96 6.48
CA ASP A 95 15.97 46.10 7.35
C ASP A 95 15.77 45.84 8.86
N ASN A 96 16.12 44.62 9.32
CA ASN A 96 15.91 44.10 10.69
C ASN A 96 14.46 43.90 11.13
N ILE A 97 13.50 43.99 10.19
CA ILE A 97 12.10 43.63 10.41
C ILE A 97 11.89 42.20 9.94
N ASN A 98 11.37 41.35 10.83
CA ASN A 98 11.10 39.95 10.55
C ASN A 98 9.59 39.75 10.48
N LEU A 99 9.07 39.36 9.32
CA LEU A 99 7.66 39.00 9.15
C LEU A 99 7.54 37.57 8.61
N PRO A 100 6.67 36.72 9.19
CA PRO A 100 6.40 35.40 8.64
C PRO A 100 5.46 35.51 7.43
N THR A 101 5.62 34.60 6.48
CA THR A 101 4.63 34.33 5.42
C THR A 101 3.36 33.68 6.01
N ASN A 102 2.37 33.40 5.16
CA ASN A 102 1.40 32.34 5.46
C ASN A 102 2.13 31.01 5.73
N SER A 103 1.48 30.14 6.51
CA SER A 103 1.92 28.75 6.68
C SER A 103 1.22 27.85 5.66
N ILE A 104 1.94 26.81 5.22
CA ILE A 104 1.40 25.73 4.41
C ILE A 104 1.54 24.40 5.17
N SER A 105 0.53 23.55 5.09
CA SER A 105 0.54 22.23 5.70
C SER A 105 0.90 21.18 4.66
N VAL A 106 1.96 20.41 4.91
CA VAL A 106 2.30 19.23 4.11
C VAL A 106 1.69 18.01 4.78
N TYR A 107 0.61 17.50 4.20
CA TYR A 107 -0.06 16.28 4.66
C TYR A 107 0.66 15.04 4.14
N VAL A 108 0.91 14.08 5.02
CA VAL A 108 1.59 12.81 4.72
C VAL A 108 0.58 11.67 4.81
N LEU A 109 0.40 10.96 3.69
CA LEU A 109 -0.44 9.76 3.68
C LEU A 109 0.19 8.66 4.55
N PRO A 110 -0.63 7.79 5.19
CA PRO A 110 -0.12 6.63 5.91
C PRO A 110 0.74 5.72 5.01
N PRO A 111 1.69 4.95 5.58
CA PRO A 111 2.47 3.99 4.81
C PRO A 111 1.56 2.98 4.11
N LEU A 112 1.88 2.64 2.87
CA LEU A 112 1.19 1.60 2.11
C LEU A 112 1.52 0.24 2.73
N ASP A 113 0.49 -0.51 3.11
CA ASP A 113 0.58 -1.84 3.69
C ASP A 113 -0.11 -2.87 2.80
N ALA A 114 0.53 -4.02 2.60
CA ALA A 114 0.05 -5.06 1.69
C ALA A 114 -1.09 -5.91 2.28
N GLY A 115 -1.31 -5.87 3.59
CA GLY A 115 -2.16 -6.82 4.29
C GLY A 115 -1.60 -8.25 4.28
N PHE A 116 -2.45 -9.21 4.60
CA PHE A 116 -2.10 -10.63 4.64
C PHE A 116 -3.15 -11.47 3.92
N LEU A 117 -2.68 -12.43 3.12
CA LEU A 117 -3.54 -13.42 2.48
C LEU A 117 -4.07 -14.42 3.50
N LEU A 118 -5.32 -14.85 3.33
CA LEU A 118 -5.92 -15.90 4.16
C LEU A 118 -5.17 -17.22 3.94
N ALA A 119 -4.68 -17.82 5.03
CA ALA A 119 -4.02 -19.12 4.97
C ALA A 119 -5.00 -20.22 4.56
N MET A 120 -4.60 -21.06 3.60
CA MET A 120 -5.39 -22.17 3.08
C MET A 120 -4.50 -23.40 2.87
N ASP A 121 -4.86 -24.54 3.46
CA ASP A 121 -4.07 -25.76 3.31
C ASP A 121 -4.27 -26.41 1.92
N SER A 122 -5.53 -26.53 1.48
CA SER A 122 -5.87 -27.19 0.23
C SER A 122 -7.11 -26.62 -0.45
N ILE A 123 -7.12 -26.64 -1.79
CA ILE A 123 -8.26 -26.30 -2.65
C ILE A 123 -8.59 -27.49 -3.55
N CYS A 124 -9.88 -27.72 -3.78
CA CYS A 124 -10.35 -28.74 -4.71
C CYS A 124 -10.15 -28.27 -6.16
N ILE A 125 -9.56 -29.11 -7.00
CA ILE A 125 -9.41 -28.82 -8.43
C ILE A 125 -10.80 -28.59 -9.05
N GLY A 126 -10.92 -27.51 -9.84
CA GLY A 126 -12.18 -27.13 -10.50
C GLY A 126 -13.21 -26.47 -9.58
N SER A 127 -12.89 -26.22 -8.30
CA SER A 127 -13.75 -25.38 -7.45
C SER A 127 -13.60 -23.90 -7.79
N ASN A 128 -14.63 -23.11 -7.46
CA ASN A 128 -14.57 -21.64 -7.55
C ASN A 128 -14.17 -21.02 -6.20
N THR A 129 -13.31 -21.69 -5.44
CA THR A 129 -12.88 -21.18 -4.13
C THR A 129 -11.86 -20.05 -4.36
N PRO A 130 -12.15 -18.80 -3.94
CA PRO A 130 -11.22 -17.70 -4.10
C PRO A 130 -10.10 -17.77 -3.06
N ILE A 131 -8.92 -17.30 -3.46
CA ILE A 131 -7.89 -16.80 -2.55
C ILE A 131 -8.26 -15.35 -2.23
N GLU A 132 -8.31 -15.02 -0.94
CA GLU A 132 -8.73 -13.71 -0.43
C GLU A 132 -7.79 -13.22 0.68
N PHE A 133 -7.95 -11.97 1.09
CA PHE A 133 -7.19 -11.39 2.19
C PHE A 133 -7.85 -11.73 3.55
N GLU A 134 -7.03 -12.13 4.53
CA GLU A 134 -7.46 -12.16 5.93
C GLU A 134 -7.47 -10.75 6.53
N LEU A 135 -6.45 -9.96 6.16
CA LEU A 135 -6.39 -8.54 6.43
C LEU A 135 -6.19 -7.80 5.10
N GLU A 136 -7.16 -6.97 4.75
CA GLU A 136 -7.14 -6.18 3.52
C GLU A 136 -5.95 -5.20 3.51
N PRO A 137 -5.42 -4.87 2.31
CA PRO A 137 -4.40 -3.83 2.18
C PRO A 137 -4.92 -2.49 2.69
N SER A 138 -4.01 -1.64 3.17
CA SER A 138 -4.39 -0.37 3.79
C SER A 138 -3.32 0.71 3.61
N GLY A 139 -3.66 1.94 4.02
CA GLY A 139 -2.76 3.08 3.91
C GLY A 139 -2.73 3.68 2.50
N ALA A 140 -1.81 4.62 2.27
CA ALA A 140 -1.80 5.48 1.09
C ALA A 140 -3.17 6.14 0.78
N GLU A 141 -3.94 6.42 1.83
CA GLU A 141 -5.30 6.95 1.78
C GLU A 141 -5.50 8.13 2.73
N LEU A 142 -6.49 8.99 2.43
CA LEU A 142 -6.83 10.13 3.27
C LEU A 142 -7.64 9.69 4.50
N SER A 143 -7.33 10.26 5.68
CA SER A 143 -7.97 9.92 6.96
C SER A 143 -9.49 10.15 7.04
N TRP A 144 -10.11 10.82 6.06
CA TRP A 144 -11.54 11.13 6.04
C TRP A 144 -12.41 10.04 5.39
N GLY A 145 -11.83 8.88 5.09
CA GLY A 145 -12.58 7.71 4.63
C GLY A 145 -13.05 7.84 3.18
N GLY A 146 -12.11 7.70 2.25
CA GLY A 146 -12.40 7.14 0.94
C GLY A 146 -11.82 5.73 0.93
N PHE A 147 -12.47 4.75 0.29
CA PHE A 147 -11.85 3.45 0.11
C PHE A 147 -10.50 3.65 -0.58
N ALA A 148 -9.41 3.18 0.02
CA ALA A 148 -8.14 3.08 -0.67
C ALA A 148 -8.36 2.28 -1.96
N ASN A 149 -8.24 2.96 -3.10
CA ASN A 149 -8.33 2.31 -4.39
C ASN A 149 -6.95 1.72 -4.70
N PHE A 150 -6.87 0.41 -4.70
CA PHE A 150 -5.69 -0.32 -5.09
C PHE A 150 -5.92 -1.05 -6.41
N SER A 151 -4.87 -1.20 -7.20
CA SER A 151 -4.83 -2.23 -8.22
C SER A 151 -4.07 -3.45 -7.70
N TYR A 152 -4.56 -4.62 -8.07
CA TYR A 152 -4.03 -5.90 -7.64
C TYR A 152 -3.38 -6.61 -8.82
N ALA A 153 -2.27 -7.28 -8.57
CA ALA A 153 -1.55 -8.08 -9.55
C ALA A 153 -1.10 -9.39 -8.90
N TRP A 154 -1.86 -10.45 -9.18
CA TRP A 154 -1.63 -11.78 -8.62
C TRP A 154 -0.51 -12.50 -9.35
N GLN A 155 0.35 -13.15 -8.56
CA GLN A 155 1.41 -14.00 -9.05
C GLN A 155 1.32 -15.39 -8.47
N GLN A 156 1.64 -16.37 -9.31
CA GLN A 156 1.72 -17.79 -8.98
C GLN A 156 3.15 -18.27 -9.15
N GLY A 157 3.65 -19.00 -8.16
CA GLY A 157 4.90 -19.74 -8.22
C GLY A 157 4.62 -21.23 -8.34
N ASN A 158 5.19 -21.89 -9.36
CA ASN A 158 5.03 -23.34 -9.54
C ASN A 158 6.09 -24.11 -8.74
N ILE A 159 5.69 -25.19 -8.07
CA ILE A 159 6.63 -26.17 -7.50
C ILE A 159 6.90 -27.26 -8.54
N ILE A 160 7.50 -26.88 -9.67
CA ILE A 160 7.95 -27.88 -10.63
C ILE A 160 9.37 -28.36 -10.30
N ASP A 161 10.19 -27.56 -9.60
CA ASP A 161 11.56 -27.93 -9.22
C ASP A 161 12.04 -27.19 -7.94
N ILE A 162 11.49 -27.51 -6.76
CA ILE A 162 12.17 -27.12 -5.50
C ILE A 162 13.11 -28.27 -5.12
N ILE A 163 14.38 -28.18 -5.54
CA ILE A 163 15.43 -29.13 -5.17
C ILE A 163 16.09 -28.70 -3.84
N GLY A 164 15.82 -27.49 -3.34
CA GLY A 164 16.25 -27.04 -2.02
C GLY A 164 15.48 -25.85 -1.45
N PRO A 165 15.68 -25.54 -0.16
CA PRO A 165 15.01 -24.43 0.53
C PRO A 165 15.37 -23.02 0.00
N ASP A 166 16.37 -22.90 -0.88
CA ASP A 166 16.90 -21.65 -1.42
C ASP A 166 16.69 -21.47 -2.94
N ASP A 167 15.97 -22.39 -3.60
CA ASP A 167 15.73 -22.26 -5.04
C ASP A 167 14.76 -21.10 -5.33
N PRO A 168 15.10 -20.20 -6.27
CA PRO A 168 14.23 -19.08 -6.60
C PRO A 168 12.94 -19.60 -7.23
N VAL A 169 11.80 -19.27 -6.61
CA VAL A 169 10.48 -19.53 -7.19
C VAL A 169 10.30 -18.65 -8.43
N ASP A 170 10.10 -19.27 -9.59
CA ASP A 170 9.73 -18.55 -10.81
C ASP A 170 8.27 -18.10 -10.73
N TRP A 171 8.07 -16.79 -10.60
CA TRP A 171 6.75 -16.17 -10.46
C TRP A 171 6.16 -15.81 -11.82
N LEU A 172 4.95 -16.32 -12.09
CA LEU A 172 4.13 -15.98 -13.25
C LEU A 172 3.03 -15.02 -12.84
N TYR A 173 2.79 -13.97 -13.64
CA TYR A 173 1.60 -13.13 -13.49
C TYR A 173 0.35 -13.89 -13.94
N VAL A 174 -0.64 -14.01 -13.06
CA VAL A 174 -1.84 -14.83 -13.28
C VAL A 174 -3.15 -14.05 -13.25
N GLY A 175 -3.13 -12.75 -12.92
CA GLY A 175 -4.34 -11.94 -12.93
C GLY A 175 -4.15 -10.53 -12.39
N GLY A 176 -4.98 -9.61 -12.85
CA GLY A 176 -5.03 -8.21 -12.40
C GLY A 176 -6.34 -7.91 -11.69
N ASP A 177 -6.77 -8.87 -10.86
CA ASP A 177 -8.14 -8.99 -10.37
C ASP A 177 -8.51 -7.90 -9.34
N THR A 178 -9.67 -8.08 -8.69
CA THR A 178 -10.03 -7.42 -7.44
C THR A 178 -9.12 -7.89 -6.29
N ASN A 179 -9.48 -7.62 -5.05
CA ASN A 179 -8.82 -8.19 -3.86
C ASN A 179 -9.00 -9.72 -3.69
N THR A 180 -9.44 -10.43 -4.73
CA THR A 180 -9.62 -11.89 -4.72
C THR A 180 -9.10 -12.48 -6.02
N HIS A 181 -8.65 -13.73 -5.97
CA HIS A 181 -8.19 -14.48 -7.14
C HIS A 181 -8.76 -15.89 -7.14
N ILE A 182 -9.31 -16.35 -8.27
CA ILE A 182 -9.81 -17.72 -8.42
C ILE A 182 -8.83 -18.48 -9.32
N PRO A 183 -7.94 -19.31 -8.75
CA PRO A 183 -6.96 -20.07 -9.52
C PRO A 183 -7.61 -21.26 -10.24
N ILE A 184 -7.17 -21.52 -11.47
CA ILE A 184 -7.57 -22.71 -12.26
C ILE A 184 -6.29 -23.50 -12.57
N LEU A 185 -6.06 -24.56 -11.79
CA LEU A 185 -4.81 -25.32 -11.79
C LEU A 185 -5.06 -26.83 -11.70
N ASP A 186 -4.07 -27.58 -12.17
CA ASP A 186 -3.99 -29.03 -12.00
C ASP A 186 -3.50 -29.41 -10.60
N GLU A 187 -3.59 -30.70 -10.25
CA GLU A 187 -3.11 -31.24 -8.98
C GLU A 187 -1.64 -30.89 -8.72
N GLY A 188 -1.34 -30.35 -7.54
CA GLY A 188 0.01 -29.91 -7.21
C GLY A 188 0.07 -28.88 -6.09
N GLY A 189 1.29 -28.50 -5.72
CA GLY A 189 1.54 -27.41 -4.79
C GLY A 189 1.91 -26.13 -5.51
N TYR A 190 1.34 -25.00 -5.09
CA TYR A 190 1.58 -23.69 -5.68
C TYR A 190 1.74 -22.61 -4.62
N TYR A 191 2.57 -21.63 -4.90
CA TYR A 191 2.67 -20.41 -4.11
C TYR A 191 1.86 -19.29 -4.75
N PHE A 192 1.24 -18.45 -3.93
CA PHE A 192 0.54 -17.25 -4.39
C PHE A 192 0.98 -16.02 -3.60
N ARG A 193 1.11 -14.90 -4.30
CA ARG A 193 1.29 -13.58 -3.69
C ARG A 193 0.57 -12.53 -4.53
N CYS A 194 0.23 -11.41 -3.92
CA CYS A 194 -0.41 -10.31 -4.61
C CYS A 194 0.43 -9.04 -4.51
N PHE A 195 0.58 -8.32 -5.62
CA PHE A 195 1.12 -6.97 -5.64
C PHE A 195 -0.03 -5.97 -5.52
N ILE A 196 0.10 -5.05 -4.56
CA ILE A 196 -0.87 -4.00 -4.28
C ILE A 196 -0.23 -2.68 -4.69
N THR A 197 -0.82 -1.98 -5.66
CA THR A 197 -0.32 -0.67 -6.11
C THR A 197 -1.29 0.44 -5.71
N SER A 198 -0.77 1.48 -5.08
CA SER A 198 -1.56 2.66 -4.72
C SER A 198 -1.97 3.44 -5.97
N SER A 199 -3.26 3.75 -6.11
CA SER A 199 -3.75 4.64 -7.17
C SER A 199 -3.26 6.10 -7.02
N HIS A 200 -2.77 6.47 -5.83
CA HIS A 200 -2.25 7.81 -5.53
C HIS A 200 -0.74 7.94 -5.81
N GLY A 201 -0.11 6.91 -6.39
CA GLY A 201 1.31 6.96 -6.76
C GLY A 201 2.28 6.69 -5.61
N CYS A 202 1.79 6.16 -4.48
CA CYS A 202 2.64 5.81 -3.33
C CYS A 202 3.43 4.50 -3.49
N GLY A 203 3.55 4.01 -4.73
CA GLY A 203 4.29 2.82 -5.06
C GLY A 203 3.47 1.53 -4.95
N THR A 204 4.22 0.43 -4.87
CA THR A 204 3.69 -0.93 -4.89
C THR A 204 4.32 -1.74 -3.76
N VAL A 205 3.49 -2.49 -3.05
CA VAL A 205 3.90 -3.47 -2.04
C VAL A 205 3.46 -4.87 -2.47
N VAL A 206 4.01 -5.90 -1.85
CA VAL A 206 3.69 -7.30 -2.15
C VAL A 206 3.36 -8.02 -0.86
N THR A 207 2.37 -8.90 -0.89
CA THR A 207 2.06 -9.77 0.25
C THR A 207 3.17 -10.78 0.48
N ASP A 208 3.28 -11.28 1.71
CA ASP A 208 3.97 -12.54 1.93
C ASP A 208 3.28 -13.66 1.11
N PRO A 209 4.04 -14.61 0.56
CA PRO A 209 3.46 -15.68 -0.23
C PRO A 209 2.81 -16.75 0.66
N ILE A 210 1.67 -17.28 0.22
CA ILE A 210 1.04 -18.46 0.83
C ILE A 210 1.24 -19.69 -0.04
N PHE A 211 1.32 -20.86 0.59
CA PHE A 211 1.41 -22.14 -0.09
C PHE A 211 0.07 -22.86 -0.02
N ILE A 212 -0.43 -23.34 -1.17
CA ILE A 212 -1.71 -24.05 -1.27
C ILE A 212 -1.52 -25.34 -2.07
N THR A 213 -2.14 -26.43 -1.59
CA THR A 213 -2.20 -27.71 -2.33
C THR A 213 -3.51 -27.86 -3.09
N PHE A 214 -3.43 -28.16 -4.38
CA PHE A 214 -4.59 -28.46 -5.22
C PHE A 214 -4.75 -29.97 -5.29
N VAL A 215 -5.92 -30.47 -4.89
CA VAL A 215 -6.20 -31.90 -4.76
C VAL A 215 -7.47 -32.29 -5.50
N ASN A 216 -7.53 -33.53 -5.97
CA ASN A 216 -8.77 -34.07 -6.54
C ASN A 216 -9.76 -34.45 -5.43
N CYS A 217 -10.79 -33.63 -5.25
CA CYS A 217 -11.82 -33.85 -4.24
C CYS A 217 -12.94 -34.81 -4.67
N GLU A 218 -13.04 -35.23 -5.93
CA GLU A 218 -14.13 -36.09 -6.40
C GLU A 218 -14.15 -37.46 -5.70
N ASN A 219 -13.00 -37.93 -5.18
CA ASN A 219 -12.88 -39.17 -4.40
C ASN A 219 -13.07 -39.00 -2.88
N SER A 220 -13.33 -37.79 -2.38
CA SER A 220 -13.47 -37.53 -0.93
C SER A 220 -14.90 -37.70 -0.40
N GLN A 221 -15.89 -37.85 -1.28
CA GLN A 221 -17.27 -38.21 -0.92
C GLN A 221 -17.40 -39.73 -0.72
N ILE A 222 -16.70 -40.30 0.27
CA ILE A 222 -17.13 -41.60 0.81
C ILE A 222 -18.40 -41.31 1.61
N ASN A 223 -19.55 -41.35 0.95
CA ASN A 223 -20.84 -41.37 1.62
C ASN A 223 -20.81 -42.51 2.64
N GLU A 224 -21.14 -42.16 3.88
CA GLU A 224 -21.28 -43.05 5.02
C GLU A 224 -21.72 -44.46 4.58
N VAL A 225 -20.78 -45.41 4.55
CA VAL A 225 -21.14 -46.80 4.31
C VAL A 225 -21.81 -47.26 5.60
N ALA A 226 -23.15 -47.31 5.59
CA ALA A 226 -23.91 -47.96 6.65
C ALA A 226 -23.55 -49.46 6.65
N ILE A 227 -22.50 -49.81 7.38
CA ILE A 227 -22.13 -51.19 7.67
C ILE A 227 -22.95 -51.56 8.89
N ASN A 228 -24.06 -52.26 8.66
CA ASN A 228 -24.92 -52.80 9.71
C ASN A 228 -24.07 -53.48 10.81
N ASP A 229 -24.05 -52.87 12.00
CA ASP A 229 -23.74 -53.44 13.33
C ASP A 229 -22.50 -54.33 13.55
N GLU A 230 -21.44 -54.28 12.72
CA GLU A 230 -20.15 -54.89 13.10
C GLU A 230 -19.09 -53.84 13.40
N ILE A 231 -18.72 -53.77 14.68
CA ILE A 231 -17.66 -52.92 15.25
C ILE A 231 -16.35 -53.13 14.47
N ILE A 232 -15.99 -52.14 13.66
CA ILE A 232 -14.72 -52.09 12.91
C ILE A 232 -13.60 -51.79 13.91
N LYS A 233 -12.63 -52.71 14.06
CA LYS A 233 -11.52 -52.53 15.00
C LYS A 233 -10.24 -51.95 14.40
N THR A 234 -10.02 -51.98 13.08
CA THR A 234 -8.87 -51.30 12.44
C THR A 234 -9.08 -51.12 10.93
N PHE A 235 -8.70 -49.96 10.41
CA PHE A 235 -8.73 -49.61 8.98
C PHE A 235 -7.30 -49.60 8.42
N ASN A 236 -7.08 -50.14 7.22
CA ASN A 236 -5.77 -50.03 6.56
C ASN A 236 -5.97 -49.86 5.04
N ILE A 237 -5.64 -48.69 4.52
CA ILE A 237 -5.68 -48.37 3.08
C ILE A 237 -4.32 -48.75 2.50
N LEU A 238 -4.26 -49.83 1.73
CA LEU A 238 -3.07 -50.16 0.94
C LEU A 238 -3.25 -49.51 -0.43
N GLY A 239 -2.34 -48.58 -0.75
CA GLY A 239 -2.47 -47.55 -1.79
C GLY A 239 -2.89 -47.98 -3.20
N GLN A 240 -3.33 -46.98 -3.96
CA GLN A 240 -3.54 -47.05 -5.40
C GLN A 240 -2.22 -47.36 -6.13
N THR A 241 -2.29 -48.20 -7.15
CA THR A 241 -1.23 -48.27 -8.18
C THR A 241 -1.86 -47.86 -9.50
N ASP A 242 -1.12 -47.13 -10.34
CA ASP A 242 -1.57 -46.47 -11.58
C ASP A 242 -2.27 -47.40 -12.61
N ARG A 243 -2.27 -48.72 -12.37
CA ARG A 243 -2.81 -49.72 -13.31
C ARG A 243 -4.16 -50.31 -12.91
N GLN A 244 -4.66 -50.07 -11.71
CA GLN A 244 -6.00 -50.52 -11.33
C GLN A 244 -6.71 -49.40 -10.59
N LYS A 245 -7.72 -48.81 -11.25
CA LYS A 245 -8.78 -48.02 -10.60
C LYS A 245 -9.57 -48.98 -9.71
N ALA A 246 -8.99 -49.40 -8.60
CA ALA A 246 -9.64 -50.31 -7.69
C ALA A 246 -9.16 -50.05 -6.26
N MET A 247 -10.07 -49.64 -5.38
CA MET A 247 -9.81 -49.58 -3.95
C MET A 247 -10.05 -50.96 -3.35
N VAL A 248 -9.03 -51.50 -2.68
CA VAL A 248 -9.12 -52.79 -1.99
C VAL A 248 -9.37 -52.55 -0.51
N VAL A 249 -10.54 -52.98 -0.02
CA VAL A 249 -10.89 -52.91 1.40
C VAL A 249 -10.82 -54.31 2.00
N ASN A 250 -9.94 -54.51 2.99
CA ASN A 250 -9.85 -55.75 3.74
C ASN A 250 -10.52 -55.56 5.11
N LEU A 251 -11.53 -56.37 5.39
CA LEU A 251 -12.15 -56.46 6.71
C LEU A 251 -11.42 -57.51 7.54
N TYR A 252 -10.98 -57.15 8.74
CA TYR A 252 -10.26 -58.05 9.64
C TYR A 252 -11.10 -58.44 10.85
N LYS A 253 -11.16 -59.73 11.17
CA LYS A 253 -11.71 -60.26 12.42
C LYS A 253 -10.68 -61.14 13.09
N SER A 254 -10.33 -60.80 14.33
CA SER A 254 -9.27 -61.49 15.10
C SER A 254 -7.92 -61.57 14.38
N GLY A 255 -7.54 -60.50 13.66
CA GLY A 255 -6.23 -60.40 12.98
C GLY A 255 -6.13 -61.16 11.65
N ARG A 256 -7.22 -61.72 11.13
CA ARG A 256 -7.27 -62.36 9.80
C ARG A 256 -8.23 -61.61 8.88
N VAL A 257 -7.92 -61.55 7.58
CA VAL A 257 -8.82 -60.99 6.56
C VAL A 257 -10.02 -61.93 6.43
N GLU A 258 -11.19 -61.42 6.81
CA GLU A 258 -12.46 -62.12 6.68
C GLU A 258 -13.11 -61.85 5.33
N LYS A 259 -12.98 -60.62 4.83
CA LYS A 259 -13.61 -60.21 3.58
C LYS A 259 -12.77 -59.19 2.82
N LYS A 260 -12.66 -59.37 1.51
CA LYS A 260 -11.97 -58.45 0.61
C LYS A 260 -12.99 -57.87 -0.36
N TYR A 261 -13.10 -56.55 -0.37
CA TYR A 261 -13.89 -55.80 -1.34
C TYR A 261 -12.94 -55.16 -2.34
N ILE A 262 -13.33 -55.21 -3.61
CA ILE A 262 -12.63 -54.53 -4.71
C ILE A 262 -13.65 -53.55 -5.27
N ILE A 263 -13.45 -52.27 -5.01
CA ILE A 263 -14.30 -51.19 -5.49
C ILE A 263 -13.62 -50.64 -6.74
N GLN A 264 -14.15 -50.97 -7.92
CA GLN A 264 -13.63 -50.52 -9.23
C GLN A 264 -14.19 -49.16 -9.62
#